data_AF-A0AAP3EMD8-F1
#
_entry.id   AF-A0AAP3EMD8-F1
#
_cell.length_a   1.000
_cell.length_b   1.000
_cell.length_c   1.000
_cell.angle_alpha   90.00
_cell.angle_beta   90.00
_cell.angle_gamma   90.00
#
_symmetry.space_group_name_H-M   'P 1'
#
loop_
_entity.id
_entity.type
_entity.pdbx_description
1 polymer ?
#
loop_
_entity_poly.entity_id
_entity_poly.type
_entity_poly.pdbx_seq_one_letter_code
_entity_poly.pdbx_strand_id
1 'polypeptide(L)'
;MLLDALFRSKSLENPSTPITGDAVDTDGLFRADVYVSPETAMKLAAVYSCIYVLSSSLAQMPLHVMRRHKGKVEPARDHPAFYLVHDEPNTW
;
A
#
# COMPACT_ATOMS: atom_id res chain seq x y z
N MET A 1 -22.71 -4.40 19.15
CA MET A 1 -21.65 -4.41 18.12
C MET A 1 -20.72 -3.22 18.32
N LEU A 2 -19.40 -3.44 18.33
CA LEU A 2 -18.30 -2.61 18.90
C LEU A 2 -18.18 -2.63 20.44
N LEU A 3 -19.21 -2.24 21.21
CA LEU A 3 -19.13 -2.35 22.69
C LEU A 3 -19.12 -3.81 23.19
N ASP A 4 -19.86 -4.72 22.56
CA ASP A 4 -19.84 -6.16 22.90
C ASP A 4 -18.49 -6.83 22.58
N ALA A 5 -17.75 -6.30 21.60
CA ALA A 5 -16.43 -6.79 21.26
C ALA A 5 -15.38 -6.35 22.29
N LEU A 6 -15.54 -5.14 22.85
CA LEU A 6 -14.67 -4.58 23.90
C LEU A 6 -14.86 -5.30 25.26
N PHE A 7 -16.08 -5.77 25.55
CA PHE A 7 -16.44 -6.50 26.77
C PHE A 7 -16.74 -7.98 26.51
N ARG A 8 -15.97 -8.63 25.63
CA ARG A 8 -16.11 -10.06 25.36
C ARG A 8 -15.91 -10.85 26.68
N SER A 9 -16.99 -11.43 27.20
CA SER A 9 -16.99 -12.22 28.45
C SER A 9 -16.22 -13.53 28.35
N LYS A 10 -15.87 -13.94 27.13
CA LYS A 10 -15.06 -15.12 26.81
C LYS A 10 -13.69 -14.66 26.31
N SER A 11 -12.76 -14.45 27.26
CA SER A 11 -11.36 -14.16 26.93
C SER A 11 -10.74 -15.35 26.19
N LEU A 12 -10.07 -15.07 25.07
CA LEU A 12 -9.35 -16.07 24.28
C LEU A 12 -8.08 -16.58 24.96
N GLU A 13 -7.64 -15.90 26.00
CA GLU A 13 -6.51 -16.30 26.85
C GLU A 13 -6.96 -17.27 27.96
N ASN A 14 -8.28 -17.47 28.14
CA ASN A 14 -8.81 -18.41 29.11
C ASN A 14 -8.88 -19.82 28.51
N PRO A 15 -8.10 -20.80 29.00
CA PRO A 15 -8.07 -22.16 28.45
C PRO A 15 -9.41 -22.91 28.54
N SER A 16 -10.36 -22.42 29.34
CA SER A 16 -11.73 -22.95 29.40
C SER A 16 -12.64 -22.47 28.26
N THR A 17 -12.18 -21.57 27.38
CA THR A 17 -12.92 -21.20 26.16
C THR A 17 -12.49 -22.10 25.00
N PRO A 18 -13.31 -23.09 24.58
CA PRO A 18 -12.92 -24.00 23.52
C PRO A 18 -12.89 -23.26 22.16
N ILE A 19 -11.74 -23.29 21.48
CA ILE A 19 -11.58 -22.80 20.11
C ILE A 19 -12.06 -23.91 19.16
N THR A 20 -13.38 -24.00 18.99
CA THR A 20 -14.04 -25.00 18.13
C THR A 20 -14.53 -24.35 16.84
N GLY A 21 -14.71 -25.14 15.77
CA GLY A 21 -15.19 -24.64 14.47
C GLY A 21 -16.50 -23.85 14.57
N ASP A 22 -17.44 -24.28 15.42
CA ASP A 22 -18.69 -23.56 15.65
C ASP A 22 -18.47 -22.18 16.29
N ALA A 23 -17.44 -22.01 17.12
CA ALA A 23 -17.08 -20.72 17.74
C ALA A 23 -16.45 -19.75 16.73
N VAL A 24 -15.86 -20.26 15.64
CA VAL A 24 -15.35 -19.43 14.54
C VAL A 24 -16.51 -18.79 13.78
N ASP A 25 -17.56 -19.55 13.50
CA ASP A 25 -18.72 -19.09 12.73
C ASP A 25 -19.68 -18.23 13.56
N THR A 26 -19.93 -18.61 14.83
CA THR A 26 -20.90 -17.91 15.69
C THR A 26 -20.34 -16.67 16.37
N ASP A 27 -19.11 -16.73 16.89
CA ASP A 27 -18.49 -15.65 17.66
C ASP A 27 -17.57 -14.77 16.80
N GLY A 28 -17.50 -15.01 15.49
CA GLY A 28 -16.72 -14.20 14.55
C GLY A 28 -15.23 -14.13 14.88
N LEU A 29 -14.68 -15.21 15.47
CA LEU A 29 -13.34 -15.23 16.06
C LEU A 29 -12.21 -14.81 15.09
N PHE A 30 -12.39 -15.10 13.80
CA PHE A 30 -11.46 -14.74 12.73
C PHE A 30 -12.04 -13.73 11.73
N ARG A 31 -13.18 -13.11 12.04
CA ARG A 31 -13.62 -11.94 11.29
C ARG A 31 -12.69 -10.81 11.67
N ALA A 32 -11.77 -10.44 10.77
CA ALA A 32 -11.04 -9.20 10.89
C ALA A 32 -12.08 -8.06 10.95
N ASP A 33 -12.32 -7.51 12.14
CA ASP A 33 -13.34 -6.48 12.39
C ASP A 33 -12.96 -5.14 11.72
N VAL A 34 -11.72 -5.05 11.24
CA VAL A 34 -11.19 -3.88 10.56
C VAL A 34 -10.83 -4.24 9.12
N TYR A 35 -11.63 -3.73 8.19
CA TYR A 35 -11.28 -3.74 6.78
C TYR A 35 -10.12 -2.77 6.53
N VAL A 36 -8.98 -3.29 6.09
CA VAL A 36 -7.80 -2.49 5.75
C VAL A 36 -7.76 -2.28 4.24
N SER A 37 -8.08 -1.05 3.82
CA SER A 37 -7.89 -0.55 2.46
C SER A 37 -6.67 0.39 2.38
N PRO A 38 -6.12 0.66 1.18
CA PRO A 38 -5.07 1.66 1.00
C PRO A 38 -5.43 3.03 1.61
N GLU A 39 -6.69 3.47 1.45
CA GLU A 39 -7.18 4.74 1.98
C GLU A 39 -7.20 4.75 3.52
N THR A 40 -7.56 3.61 4.15
CA THR A 40 -7.53 3.49 5.61
C THR A 40 -6.11 3.36 6.16
N ALA A 41 -5.22 2.66 5.44
CA ALA A 41 -3.83 2.48 5.82
C ALA A 41 -3.03 3.79 5.76
N MET A 42 -3.27 4.62 4.74
CA MET A 42 -2.60 5.92 4.55
C MET A 42 -2.88 6.92 5.67
N LYS A 43 -3.92 6.71 6.50
CA LYS A 43 -4.19 7.55 7.69
C LYS A 43 -3.16 7.34 8.80
N LEU A 44 -2.43 6.23 8.80
CA LEU A 44 -1.40 5.94 9.79
C LEU A 44 -0.08 6.62 9.41
N ALA A 45 0.45 7.47 10.29
CA ALA A 45 1.66 8.25 10.03
C ALA A 45 2.88 7.39 9.67
N ALA A 46 3.01 6.20 10.28
CA ALA A 46 4.10 5.26 9.96
C ALA A 46 4.01 4.76 8.50
N VAL A 47 2.82 4.40 8.05
CA VAL A 47 2.58 3.94 6.66
C VAL A 47 2.85 5.06 5.68
N TYR A 48 2.31 6.27 5.94
CA TYR A 48 2.56 7.45 5.12
C TYR A 48 4.05 7.75 5.00
N SER A 49 4.79 7.72 6.12
CA SER A 49 6.22 8.02 6.14
C SER A 49 7.04 7.03 5.30
N CYS A 50 6.76 5.73 5.41
CA CYS A 50 7.44 4.72 4.61
C CYS A 50 7.18 4.90 3.11
N ILE A 51 5.92 5.13 2.73
CA ILE A 51 5.55 5.36 1.33
C ILE A 51 6.19 6.65 0.82
N TYR A 52 6.17 7.71 1.61
CA TYR A 52 6.80 8.99 1.26
C TYR A 52 8.29 8.83 0.96
N VAL A 53 9.05 8.08 1.77
CA VAL A 53 10.48 7.82 1.53
C VAL A 53 10.70 7.08 0.21
N LEU A 54 9.89 6.05 -0.08
CA LEU A 54 10.00 5.29 -1.33
C LEU A 54 9.62 6.14 -2.54
N SER A 55 8.48 6.82 -2.48
CA SER A 55 7.96 7.66 -3.57
C SER A 55 8.86 8.86 -3.86
N SER A 56 9.37 9.53 -2.83
CA SER A 56 10.31 10.65 -3.00
C SER A 56 11.63 10.21 -3.62
N SER A 57 12.13 9.02 -3.25
CA SER A 57 13.34 8.46 -3.85
C SER A 57 13.14 8.17 -5.34
N LEU A 58 12.00 7.58 -5.71
CA LEU A 58 11.66 7.31 -7.11
C LEU A 58 11.44 8.60 -7.91
N ALA A 59 10.79 9.61 -7.32
CA ALA A 59 10.51 10.89 -7.99
C ALA A 59 11.78 11.70 -8.31
N GLN A 60 12.88 11.44 -7.61
CA GLN A 60 14.17 12.10 -7.87
C GLN A 60 14.97 11.45 -9.03
N MET A 61 14.56 10.28 -9.52
CA MET A 61 15.28 9.59 -10.58
C MET A 61 14.98 10.23 -11.94
N PRO A 62 16.00 10.57 -12.74
CA PRO A 62 15.76 11.12 -14.07
C PRO A 62 15.22 10.04 -15.02
N LEU A 63 14.14 10.35 -15.74
CA LEU A 63 13.66 9.51 -16.84
C LEU A 63 14.13 10.10 -18.19
N HIS A 64 14.62 9.23 -19.06
CA HIS A 64 15.08 9.60 -20.40
C HIS A 64 14.51 8.65 -21.46
N VAL A 65 14.13 9.22 -22.60
CA VAL A 65 13.83 8.42 -23.80
C VAL A 65 15.16 7.98 -24.41
N MET A 66 15.31 6.67 -24.59
CA MET A 66 16.53 6.07 -25.14
C MET A 66 16.25 5.53 -26.54
N ARG A 67 17.20 5.72 -27.47
CA ARG A 67 17.15 5.17 -28.84
C ARG A 67 18.34 4.25 -29.06
N ARG A 68 18.09 3.15 -29.76
CA ARG A 68 19.15 2.31 -30.30
C ARG A 68 19.52 2.81 -31.70
N HIS A 69 20.77 3.19 -31.90
CA HIS A 69 21.28 3.61 -33.20
C HIS A 69 22.67 3.01 -33.45
N LYS A 70 22.85 2.34 -34.59
CA LYS A 70 24.11 1.68 -34.99
C LYS A 70 24.74 0.80 -33.90
N GLY A 71 23.90 0.03 -33.18
CA GLY A 71 24.34 -0.88 -32.13
C GLY A 71 24.61 -0.24 -30.75
N LYS A 72 24.47 1.08 -30.61
CA LYS A 72 24.60 1.80 -29.34
C LYS A 72 23.24 2.26 -28.82
N VAL A 73 23.11 2.39 -27.50
CA VAL A 73 21.92 2.95 -26.85
C VAL A 73 22.28 4.34 -26.32
N GLU A 74 21.57 5.37 -26.79
CA GLU A 74 21.85 6.77 -26.47
C GLU A 74 20.54 7.52 -26.13
N PRO A 75 20.60 8.60 -25.32
CA PRO A 75 19.43 9.44 -25.05
C PRO A 75 18.93 10.13 -26.32
N ALA A 76 17.65 9.98 -26.63
CA ALA A 76 16.99 10.58 -27.79
C ALA A 76 16.31 11.90 -27.41
N ARG A 77 17.10 12.95 -27.22
CA ARG A 77 16.61 14.29 -26.84
C ARG A 77 15.77 14.96 -27.92
N ASP A 78 15.92 14.52 -29.17
CA ASP A 78 15.14 14.98 -30.33
C ASP A 78 13.75 14.33 -30.43
N HIS A 79 13.49 13.28 -29.65
CA HIS A 79 12.22 12.56 -29.73
C HIS A 79 11.09 13.35 -29.05
N PRO A 80 9.89 13.48 -29.66
CA PRO A 80 8.77 14.23 -29.07
C PRO A 80 8.40 13.79 -27.64
N ALA A 81 8.51 12.49 -27.35
CA ALA A 81 8.24 11.96 -26.01
C ALA A 81 9.30 12.35 -24.95
N PHE A 82 10.48 12.84 -25.34
CA PHE A 82 11.50 13.27 -24.38
C PHE A 82 10.98 14.44 -23.55
N TYR A 83 10.35 15.42 -24.19
CA TYR A 83 9.73 16.57 -23.51
C TYR A 83 8.65 16.12 -22.50
N LEU A 84 7.75 15.22 -22.92
CA LEU A 84 6.65 14.74 -22.09
C LEU A 84 7.12 14.03 -20.80
N VAL A 85 8.25 13.32 -20.87
CA VAL A 85 8.75 12.49 -19.77
C VAL A 85 9.76 13.24 -18.89
N HIS A 86 10.53 14.17 -19.46
CA HIS A 86 11.61 14.85 -18.77
C HIS A 86 11.23 16.24 -18.26
N ASP A 87 10.44 17.01 -19.04
CA ASP A 87 10.20 18.43 -18.80
C ASP A 87 8.75 18.77 -18.46
N GLU A 88 7.79 18.02 -19.00
CA GLU A 88 6.37 18.30 -18.76
C GLU A 88 5.96 17.95 -17.32
N PRO A 89 5.43 18.91 -16.55
CA PRO A 89 4.91 18.62 -15.22
C PRO A 89 3.63 17.79 -15.35
N ASN A 90 3.48 16.81 -14.46
CA ASN A 90 2.24 16.04 -14.39
C ASN A 90 1.09 16.94 -13.87
N THR A 91 -0.12 16.79 -14.41
CA THR A 91 -1.26 17.72 -14.24
C THR A 91 -2.08 17.54 -12.95
N TRP A 92 -1.47 16.97 -11.90
CA TRP A 92 -2.17 16.55 -10.68
C TRP A 92 -2.42 17.68 -9.67
#